data_AF-A0AA35JCB7-F1
#
_entry.id   AF-A0AA35JCB7-F1
#
_cell.length_a   1.000
_cell.length_b   1.000
_cell.length_c   1.000
_cell.angle_alpha   90.00
_cell.angle_beta   90.00
_cell.angle_gamma   90.00
#
_symmetry.space_group_name_H-M   'P 1'
#
loop_
_entity.id
_entity.type
_entity.pdbx_description
1 polymer ?
#
loop_
_entity_poly.entity_id
_entity_poly.type
_entity_poly.pdbx_seq_one_letter_code
_entity_poly.pdbx_strand_id
1 'polypeptide(L)'
;MTDTYNTISKFIDGELSAFLSSDDYLMDDFGGEIPNEVTRLLKAEVIEKRKDALSRGKQDLLSKEIYDNESELRIRQTQQVMDLIGDIPKYSLGSELRTRVDGEPQSTSIERLIEDVLKLPQMEVAAEEEEEEEEEGENDLKILNEYSNLRRDLILRCQAIQIGESTLSEILTQVSSIDSLITSIKETTDDDNVSEYFATYNGKLVAALEEMKLLLEEAIKTFDTSPEKIQKVKDILSELKK
;
A
#
# COMPACT_ATOMS: atom_id res chain seq x y z
N MET A 1 10.31 24.04 14.18
CA MET A 1 9.72 24.43 15.48
C MET A 1 10.47 25.64 15.99
N THR A 2 9.97 26.80 15.61
CA THR A 2 10.63 28.08 15.76
C THR A 2 10.25 28.69 17.09
N ASP A 3 11.06 28.42 18.11
CA ASP A 3 11.37 29.33 19.23
C ASP A 3 10.21 30.07 19.93
N THR A 4 9.06 29.42 20.11
CA THR A 4 7.85 30.04 20.71
C THR A 4 8.09 30.57 22.12
N TYR A 5 8.83 29.83 22.95
CA TYR A 5 9.21 30.30 24.29
C TYR A 5 10.03 31.60 24.24
N ASN A 6 10.99 31.67 23.31
CA ASN A 6 11.81 32.87 23.12
C ASN A 6 10.99 34.06 22.61
N THR A 7 9.96 33.82 21.80
CA THR A 7 9.02 34.86 21.38
C THR A 7 8.18 35.36 22.55
N ILE A 8 7.64 34.46 23.39
CA ILE A 8 6.85 34.79 24.58
C ILE A 8 7.69 35.61 25.58
N SER A 9 8.91 35.14 25.88
CA SER A 9 9.82 35.84 26.80
C SER A 9 10.21 37.22 26.28
N LYS A 10 10.55 37.36 24.99
CA LYS A 10 10.86 38.66 24.37
C LYS A 10 9.66 39.60 24.35
N PHE A 11 8.45 39.07 24.15
CA PHE A 11 7.23 39.86 24.18
C PHE A 11 6.95 40.40 25.59
N ILE A 12 7.07 39.55 26.61
CA ILE A 12 6.89 39.94 28.02
C ILE A 12 7.95 40.97 28.44
N ASP A 13 9.21 40.76 28.08
CA ASP A 13 10.29 41.71 28.36
C ASP A 13 10.06 43.05 27.64
N GLY A 14 9.61 43.01 26.38
CA GLY A 14 9.30 44.18 25.57
C GLY A 14 8.12 44.99 26.11
N GLU A 15 7.00 44.34 26.44
CA GLU A 15 5.82 45.00 26.99
C GLU A 15 6.04 45.52 28.41
N LEU A 16 6.78 44.78 29.26
CA LEU A 16 7.09 45.25 30.61
C LEU A 16 8.08 46.41 30.60
N SER A 17 9.07 46.39 29.70
CA SER A 17 9.98 47.52 29.53
C SER A 17 9.27 48.75 28.95
N ALA A 18 8.35 48.56 28.00
CA ALA A 18 7.51 49.64 27.46
C ALA A 18 6.56 50.22 28.52
N PHE A 19 5.89 49.36 29.30
CA PHE A 19 4.99 49.76 30.39
C PHE A 19 5.72 50.54 31.48
N LEU A 20 6.91 50.07 31.89
CA LEU A 20 7.76 50.77 32.87
C LEU A 20 8.38 52.08 32.34
N SER A 21 8.54 52.20 31.03
CA SER A 21 9.09 53.39 30.37
C SER A 21 8.01 54.38 29.93
N SER A 22 6.73 54.03 30.05
CA SER A 22 5.60 54.88 29.67
C SER A 22 5.36 55.98 30.70
N ASP A 23 4.83 57.12 30.24
CA ASP A 23 4.43 58.27 31.07
C ASP A 23 3.44 57.90 32.18
N ASP A 24 2.73 56.78 32.03
CA ASP A 24 1.78 56.23 33.01
C ASP A 24 2.47 55.75 34.30
N TYR A 25 3.75 55.33 34.21
CA TYR A 25 4.58 55.01 35.37
C TYR A 25 5.28 56.25 35.94
N LEU A 26 5.48 57.27 35.09
CA LEU A 26 6.06 58.55 35.47
C LEU A 26 5.04 59.53 36.06
N MET A 27 3.74 59.23 36.10
CA MET A 27 2.72 60.09 36.73
C MET A 27 2.94 61.57 36.36
N ASP A 28 3.35 61.85 35.11
CA ASP A 28 3.84 63.17 34.71
C ASP A 28 2.68 64.17 34.50
N ASP A 29 1.44 63.65 34.53
CA ASP A 29 0.19 64.36 34.27
C ASP A 29 -0.55 64.88 35.51
N PHE A 30 0.06 64.87 36.71
CA PHE A 30 -0.45 65.71 37.80
C PHE A 30 -0.02 67.16 37.54
N GLY A 31 -0.61 67.78 36.52
CA GLY A 31 -0.24 69.08 35.94
C GLY A 31 0.03 70.18 36.96
N GLY A 32 1.27 70.26 37.45
CA GLY A 32 1.81 71.35 38.28
C GLY A 32 1.19 71.54 39.68
N GLU A 33 0.13 70.83 40.05
CA GLU A 33 -0.60 71.06 41.31
C GLU A 33 -0.01 70.34 42.53
N ILE A 34 0.81 69.31 42.32
CA ILE A 34 1.41 68.52 43.40
C ILE A 34 2.92 68.80 43.45
N PRO A 35 3.48 69.17 44.63
CA PRO A 35 4.92 69.37 44.77
C PRO A 35 5.73 68.13 44.34
N ASN A 36 6.81 68.35 43.60
CA ASN A 36 7.69 67.30 43.06
C ASN A 36 8.20 66.30 44.12
N GLU A 37 8.27 66.72 45.38
CA GLU A 37 8.70 65.86 46.48
C GLU A 37 7.66 64.77 46.79
N VAL A 38 6.37 65.10 46.70
CA VAL A 38 5.27 64.17 46.94
C VAL A 38 5.11 63.20 45.77
N THR A 39 5.25 63.68 44.53
CA THR A 39 5.22 62.81 43.34
C THR A 39 6.42 61.85 43.35
N ARG A 40 7.61 62.31 43.75
CA ARG A 40 8.79 61.46 43.91
C ARG A 40 8.61 60.40 45.01
N LEU A 41 8.01 60.76 46.14
CA LEU A 41 7.75 59.83 47.24
C LEU A 41 6.69 58.80 46.86
N LEU A 42 5.63 59.22 46.16
CA LEU A 42 4.60 58.32 45.62
C LEU A 42 5.21 57.34 44.60
N LYS A 43 6.07 57.81 43.71
CA LYS A 43 6.80 56.95 42.76
C LYS A 43 7.67 55.92 43.47
N ALA A 44 8.43 56.34 44.48
CA ALA A 44 9.27 55.44 45.27
C ALA A 44 8.44 54.35 45.96
N GLU A 45 7.31 54.73 46.57
CA GLU A 45 6.38 53.80 47.24
C GLU A 45 5.73 52.82 46.25
N VAL A 46 5.36 53.27 45.05
CA VAL A 46 4.79 52.43 43.99
C VAL A 46 5.83 51.44 43.45
N ILE A 47 7.07 51.90 43.21
CA ILE A 47 8.18 51.05 42.80
C ILE A 47 8.48 50.00 43.86
N GLU A 48 8.55 50.40 45.13
CA GLU A 48 8.86 49.49 46.24
C GLU A 48 7.79 48.42 46.41
N LYS A 49 6.50 48.80 46.36
CA LYS A 49 5.38 47.85 46.46
C LYS A 49 5.26 46.91 45.26
N ARG A 50 5.69 47.33 44.06
CA ARG A 50 5.57 46.53 42.82
C ARG A 50 6.84 45.77 42.43
N LYS A 51 7.97 46.02 43.11
CA LYS A 51 9.27 45.38 42.84
C LYS A 51 9.19 43.86 42.82
N ASP A 52 8.42 43.27 43.73
CA ASP A 52 8.26 41.83 43.79
C ASP A 52 7.45 41.27 42.63
N ALA A 53 6.47 42.02 42.11
CA ALA A 53 5.63 41.60 40.98
C ALA A 53 6.36 41.69 39.63
N LEU A 54 7.22 42.70 39.47
CA LEU A 54 8.04 42.91 38.26
C LEU A 54 9.43 42.25 38.33
N SER A 55 9.66 41.37 39.29
CA SER A 55 10.92 40.64 39.39
C SER A 55 11.11 39.71 38.20
N ARG A 56 12.34 39.62 37.68
CA ARG A 56 12.72 38.75 36.57
C ARG A 56 12.33 37.29 36.80
N GLY A 57 12.44 36.80 38.04
CA GLY A 57 12.02 35.44 38.38
C GLY A 57 10.50 35.20 38.25
N LYS A 58 9.67 36.24 38.44
CA LYS A 58 8.22 36.14 38.20
C LYS A 58 7.88 36.29 36.71
N GLN A 59 8.64 37.08 35.96
CA GLN A 59 8.53 37.17 34.50
C GLN A 59 8.85 35.83 33.84
N ASP A 60 9.92 35.15 34.30
CA ASP A 60 10.27 33.81 33.83
C ASP A 60 9.18 32.79 34.18
N LEU A 61 8.61 32.88 35.39
CA LEU A 61 7.53 32.00 35.83
C LEU A 61 6.25 32.23 35.03
N LEU A 62 5.90 33.48 34.74
CA LEU A 62 4.77 33.85 33.88
C LEU A 62 5.00 33.39 32.43
N SER A 63 6.21 33.58 31.90
CA SER A 63 6.58 33.11 30.56
C SER A 63 6.43 31.59 30.44
N LYS A 64 6.85 30.87 31.49
CA LYS A 64 6.67 29.42 31.58
C LYS A 64 5.20 29.02 31.66
N GLU A 65 4.41 29.67 32.50
CA GLU A 65 2.97 29.39 32.64
C GLU A 65 2.21 29.63 31.33
N ILE A 66 2.52 30.72 30.62
CA ILE A 66 1.96 31.00 29.29
C ILE A 66 2.39 29.92 28.28
N TYR A 67 3.66 29.51 28.30
CA TYR A 67 4.14 28.45 27.42
C TYR A 67 3.46 27.11 27.70
N ASP A 68 3.29 26.75 28.98
CA ASP A 68 2.63 25.51 29.38
C ASP A 68 1.16 25.51 28.93
N ASN A 69 0.44 26.63 29.10
CA ASN A 69 -0.93 26.80 28.63
C ASN A 69 -1.05 26.72 27.10
N GLU A 70 -0.14 27.36 26.35
CA GLU A 70 -0.08 27.29 24.89
C GLU A 70 0.24 25.86 24.40
N SER A 71 1.11 25.15 25.12
CA SER A 71 1.42 23.75 24.85
C SER A 71 0.19 22.86 25.02
N GLU A 72 -0.57 23.04 26.10
CA GLU A 72 -1.81 22.29 26.32
C GLU A 72 -2.88 22.59 25.27
N LEU A 73 -3.04 23.87 24.89
CA LEU A 73 -3.95 24.27 23.83
C LEU A 73 -3.55 23.63 22.50
N ARG A 74 -2.25 23.65 22.18
CA ARG A 74 -1.71 23.04 20.96
C ARG A 74 -1.90 21.53 20.94
N ILE A 75 -1.75 20.85 22.06
CA ILE A 75 -2.02 19.40 22.16
C ILE A 75 -3.48 19.14 21.79
N ARG A 76 -4.42 19.89 22.38
CA ARG A 76 -5.86 19.77 22.07
C ARG A 76 -6.16 20.05 20.59
N GLN A 77 -5.58 21.11 20.02
CA GLN A 77 -5.74 21.44 18.60
C GLN A 77 -5.14 20.36 17.70
N THR A 78 -3.96 19.83 18.04
CA THR A 78 -3.31 18.76 17.27
C THR A 78 -4.16 17.50 17.28
N GLN A 79 -4.74 17.17 18.43
CA GLN A 79 -5.61 16.01 18.57
C GLN A 79 -6.91 16.18 17.77
N GLN A 80 -7.52 17.37 17.84
CA GLN A 80 -8.69 17.71 17.02
C GLN A 80 -8.37 17.62 15.52
N VAL A 81 -7.21 18.09 15.08
CA VAL A 81 -6.78 17.97 13.67
C VAL A 81 -6.54 16.51 13.30
N MET A 82 -5.94 15.70 14.17
CA MET A 82 -5.76 14.27 13.92
C MET A 82 -7.09 13.54 13.80
N ASP A 83 -8.08 13.90 14.61
CA ASP A 83 -9.42 13.30 14.59
C ASP A 83 -10.24 13.75 13.36
N LEU A 84 -9.98 14.95 12.84
CA LEU A 84 -10.64 15.48 11.63
C LEU A 84 -10.08 14.87 10.33
N ILE A 85 -8.86 14.30 10.34
CA ILE A 85 -8.27 13.66 9.16
C ILE A 85 -8.89 12.27 9.00
N GLY A 86 -10.06 12.24 8.36
CA GLY A 86 -10.77 11.03 7.92
C GLY A 86 -10.19 10.40 6.64
N ASP A 87 -9.04 10.87 6.16
CA ASP A 87 -8.36 10.31 4.99
C ASP A 87 -7.71 8.97 5.32
N ILE A 88 -7.57 8.12 4.29
CA ILE A 88 -6.88 6.83 4.40
C ILE A 88 -5.45 7.08 4.93
N PRO A 89 -5.10 6.59 6.14
CA PRO A 89 -3.84 6.95 6.74
C PRO A 89 -2.65 6.32 6.00
N LYS A 90 -1.53 7.04 5.90
CA LYS A 90 -0.33 6.55 5.20
C LYS A 90 0.23 5.23 5.74
N TYR A 91 -0.05 4.89 6.99
CA TYR A 91 0.40 3.63 7.60
C TYR A 91 -0.47 2.43 7.21
N SER A 92 -1.74 2.63 6.80
CA SER A 92 -2.59 1.53 6.30
C SER A 92 -2.31 1.19 4.84
N LEU A 93 -1.68 2.11 4.10
CA LEU A 93 -1.21 1.87 2.75
C LEU A 93 0.04 0.98 2.75
N GLY A 94 0.04 0.03 1.83
CA GLY A 94 1.20 -0.81 1.55
C GLY A 94 2.40 -0.03 1.01
N SER A 95 3.57 -0.68 1.01
CA SER A 95 4.84 0.00 0.72
C SER A 95 4.91 0.58 -0.67
N GLU A 96 4.37 -0.10 -1.69
CA GLU A 96 4.45 0.40 -3.07
C GLU A 96 3.47 1.52 -3.33
N LEU A 97 2.28 1.47 -2.73
CA LEU A 97 1.33 2.59 -2.81
C LEU A 97 1.87 3.82 -2.10
N ARG A 98 2.45 3.68 -0.91
CA ARG A 98 3.06 4.81 -0.19
C ARG A 98 4.24 5.42 -0.96
N THR A 99 5.12 4.58 -1.53
CA THR A 99 6.26 5.07 -2.31
C THR A 99 5.81 5.85 -3.55
N ARG A 100 4.70 5.44 -4.18
CA ARG A 100 4.08 6.15 -5.31
C ARG A 100 3.43 7.48 -4.92
N VAL A 101 2.91 7.59 -3.69
CA VAL A 101 2.34 8.84 -3.16
C VAL A 101 3.45 9.85 -2.84
N ASP A 102 4.55 9.38 -2.26
CA ASP A 102 5.66 10.25 -1.85
C ASP A 102 6.60 10.62 -3.02
N GLY A 103 6.51 9.96 -4.18
CA GLY A 103 7.24 10.34 -5.39
C GLY A 103 7.41 9.23 -6.45
N GLU A 104 8.46 9.35 -7.25
CA GLU A 104 8.78 8.38 -8.29
C GLU A 104 9.51 7.17 -7.68
N PRO A 105 8.95 5.95 -7.79
CA PRO A 105 9.57 4.77 -7.20
C PRO A 105 10.81 4.35 -7.99
N GLN A 106 11.86 3.97 -7.27
CA GLN A 106 13.12 3.49 -7.86
C GLN A 106 13.00 2.08 -8.47
N SER A 107 12.03 1.30 -8.01
CA SER A 107 11.72 -0.03 -8.53
C SER A 107 10.25 -0.33 -8.34
N THR A 108 9.70 -1.21 -9.19
CA THR A 108 8.28 -1.55 -9.18
C THR A 108 8.11 -3.05 -9.10
N SER A 109 7.65 -3.56 -7.96
CA SER A 109 7.26 -4.97 -7.83
C SER A 109 5.76 -5.13 -8.07
N ILE A 110 5.39 -5.88 -9.12
CA ILE A 110 3.99 -6.15 -9.44
C ILE A 110 3.33 -7.01 -8.36
N GLU A 111 4.04 -8.01 -7.84
CA GLU A 111 3.55 -8.88 -6.75
C GLU A 111 3.19 -8.07 -5.50
N ARG A 112 4.10 -7.19 -5.05
CA ARG A 112 3.83 -6.32 -3.90
C ARG A 112 2.72 -5.33 -4.17
N LEU A 113 2.64 -4.80 -5.39
CA LEU A 113 1.54 -3.91 -5.78
C LEU A 113 0.19 -4.62 -5.75
N ILE A 114 0.11 -5.88 -6.20
CA ILE A 114 -1.09 -6.70 -6.12
C ILE A 114 -1.50 -6.90 -4.65
N GLU A 115 -0.57 -7.27 -3.78
CA GLU A 115 -0.84 -7.40 -2.35
C GLU A 115 -1.34 -6.09 -1.72
N ASP A 116 -0.71 -4.97 -2.07
CA ASP A 116 -1.03 -3.65 -1.53
C ASP A 116 -2.42 -3.19 -1.99
N VAL A 117 -2.78 -3.42 -3.26
CA VAL A 117 -4.11 -3.12 -3.81
C VAL A 117 -5.19 -3.95 -3.13
N LEU A 118 -4.94 -5.25 -2.88
CA LEU A 118 -5.90 -6.12 -2.20
C LEU A 118 -6.12 -5.74 -0.73
N LYS A 119 -5.15 -5.07 -0.09
CA LYS A 119 -5.23 -4.57 1.29
C LYS A 119 -5.91 -3.20 1.41
N LEU A 120 -6.23 -2.53 0.29
CA LEU A 120 -6.88 -1.22 0.34
C LEU A 120 -8.25 -1.30 1.04
N PRO A 121 -8.54 -0.39 2.00
CA PRO A 121 -9.84 -0.37 2.66
C PRO A 121 -10.95 0.04 1.70
N GLN A 122 -12.17 -0.42 1.98
CA GLN A 122 -13.37 0.11 1.36
C GLN A 122 -13.84 1.29 2.21
N MET A 123 -14.10 2.41 1.56
CA MET A 123 -14.60 3.62 2.22
C MET A 123 -16.10 3.70 1.92
N GLU A 124 -16.93 3.65 2.95
CA GLU A 124 -18.37 3.82 2.86
C GLU A 124 -18.77 5.04 3.67
N VAL A 125 -19.71 5.83 3.15
CA VAL A 125 -20.30 6.93 3.92
C VAL A 125 -21.23 6.28 4.94
N ALA A 126 -20.99 6.52 6.22
CA ALA A 126 -21.98 6.24 7.24
C ALA A 126 -23.21 7.09 6.89
N ALA A 127 -24.31 6.43 6.51
CA ALA A 127 -25.59 7.07 6.27
C ALA A 127 -26.18 7.53 7.61
N GLU A 128 -25.51 8.46 8.28
CA GLU A 128 -26.00 9.16 9.45
C GLU A 128 -26.61 10.48 8.95
N GLU A 129 -27.94 10.40 8.78
CA GLU A 129 -28.91 11.48 8.79
C GLU A 129 -28.71 12.61 7.75
N GLU A 130 -29.57 12.53 6.72
CA GLU A 130 -29.88 13.58 5.76
C GLU A 130 -30.30 14.89 6.46
N GLU A 131 -29.35 15.71 6.89
CA GLU A 131 -29.63 17.12 7.23
C GLU A 131 -28.63 18.04 6.52
N GLU A 132 -29.08 18.55 5.38
CA GLU A 132 -28.85 19.93 4.91
C GLU A 132 -27.42 20.51 4.97
N GLU A 133 -26.41 19.90 4.33
CA GLU A 133 -25.16 20.61 4.03
C GLU A 133 -24.72 20.44 2.56
N GLU A 134 -25.02 21.47 1.77
CA GLU A 134 -24.18 22.21 0.80
C GLU A 134 -23.44 21.45 -0.34
N GLU A 135 -23.34 22.10 -1.51
CA GLU A 135 -22.76 21.60 -2.78
C GLU A 135 -21.35 20.96 -2.67
N GLU A 136 -20.62 21.16 -1.57
CA GLU A 136 -19.31 20.54 -1.30
C GLU A 136 -19.43 19.03 -1.01
N GLY A 137 -20.46 18.58 -0.29
CA GLY A 137 -20.67 17.16 0.03
C GLY A 137 -20.95 16.28 -1.19
N GLU A 138 -21.58 16.84 -2.24
CA GLU A 138 -21.82 16.11 -3.48
C GLU A 138 -20.53 15.77 -4.24
N ASN A 139 -19.52 16.66 -4.20
CA ASN A 139 -18.26 16.42 -4.90
C ASN A 139 -17.43 15.37 -4.18
N ASP A 140 -17.42 15.38 -2.85
CA ASP A 140 -16.71 14.37 -2.06
C ASP A 140 -17.35 12.99 -2.20
N LEU A 141 -18.68 12.91 -2.25
CA LEU A 141 -19.41 11.68 -2.58
C LEU A 141 -19.08 11.15 -3.97
N LYS A 142 -18.93 12.03 -4.97
CA LYS A 142 -18.54 11.65 -6.34
C LYS A 142 -17.11 11.10 -6.37
N ILE A 143 -16.17 11.74 -5.68
CA ILE A 143 -14.76 11.28 -5.58
C ILE A 143 -14.69 9.94 -4.86
N LEU A 144 -15.45 9.76 -3.78
CA LEU A 144 -15.50 8.50 -3.03
C LEU A 144 -16.05 7.33 -3.87
N ASN A 145 -17.07 7.61 -4.69
CA ASN A 145 -17.60 6.63 -5.63
C ASN A 145 -16.58 6.31 -6.74
N GLU A 146 -15.86 7.32 -7.25
CA GLU A 146 -14.77 7.12 -8.21
C GLU A 146 -13.66 6.24 -7.60
N TYR A 147 -13.24 6.52 -6.36
CA TYR A 147 -12.28 5.70 -5.62
C TYR A 147 -12.76 4.24 -5.49
N SER A 148 -14.00 4.04 -5.09
CA SER A 148 -14.58 2.70 -4.90
C SER A 148 -14.65 1.92 -6.21
N ASN A 149 -15.01 2.59 -7.31
CA ASN A 149 -15.00 1.99 -8.64
C ASN A 149 -13.59 1.65 -9.12
N LEU A 150 -12.63 2.55 -8.92
CA LEU A 150 -11.23 2.32 -9.29
C LEU A 150 -10.64 1.17 -8.48
N ARG A 151 -10.89 1.12 -7.17
CA ARG A 151 -10.49 0.01 -6.30
C ARG A 151 -11.03 -1.32 -6.81
N ARG A 152 -12.32 -1.38 -7.17
CA ARG A 152 -12.94 -2.58 -7.73
C ARG A 152 -12.30 -3.00 -9.07
N ASP A 153 -12.04 -2.05 -9.96
CA ASP A 153 -11.38 -2.33 -11.25
C ASP A 153 -9.95 -2.87 -11.04
N LEU A 154 -9.19 -2.26 -10.13
CA LEU A 154 -7.84 -2.70 -9.79
C LEU A 154 -7.83 -4.12 -9.19
N ILE A 155 -8.78 -4.45 -8.33
CA ILE A 155 -8.94 -5.81 -7.78
C ILE A 155 -9.21 -6.81 -8.91
N LEU A 156 -10.11 -6.49 -9.84
CA LEU A 156 -10.40 -7.36 -11.00
C LEU A 156 -9.17 -7.56 -11.88
N ARG A 157 -8.37 -6.52 -12.10
CA ARG A 157 -7.10 -6.62 -12.84
C ARG A 157 -6.10 -7.52 -12.12
N CYS A 158 -5.98 -7.40 -10.79
CA CYS A 158 -5.11 -8.26 -9.99
C CYS A 158 -5.52 -9.73 -10.09
N GLN A 159 -6.82 -10.02 -10.00
CA GLN A 159 -7.36 -11.37 -10.17
C GLN A 159 -7.07 -11.92 -11.58
N ALA A 160 -7.25 -11.10 -12.62
CA ALA A 160 -6.96 -11.49 -13.99
C ALA A 160 -5.47 -11.81 -14.19
N ILE A 161 -4.56 -11.06 -13.56
CA ILE A 161 -3.12 -11.34 -13.60
C ILE A 161 -2.81 -12.68 -12.95
N GLN A 162 -3.34 -12.95 -11.76
CA GLN A 162 -3.12 -14.22 -11.04
C GLN A 162 -3.63 -15.44 -11.82
N ILE A 163 -4.84 -15.33 -12.39
CA ILE A 163 -5.40 -16.38 -13.25
C ILE A 163 -4.56 -16.55 -14.52
N GLY A 164 -4.13 -15.44 -15.12
CA GLY A 164 -3.28 -15.43 -16.31
C GLY A 164 -1.94 -16.12 -16.07
N GLU A 165 -1.30 -15.87 -14.93
CA GLU A 165 -0.04 -16.51 -14.54
C GLU A 165 -0.16 -18.03 -14.40
N SER A 166 -1.21 -18.49 -13.68
CA SER A 166 -1.49 -19.92 -13.54
C SER A 166 -1.74 -20.59 -14.89
N THR A 167 -2.61 -19.98 -15.70
CA THR A 167 -2.99 -20.53 -17.02
C THR A 167 -1.80 -20.54 -17.98
N LEU A 168 -0.94 -19.51 -17.94
CA LEU A 168 0.28 -19.44 -18.75
C LEU A 168 1.25 -20.56 -18.37
N SER A 169 1.40 -20.84 -17.08
CA SER A 169 2.24 -21.93 -16.60
C SER A 169 1.76 -23.29 -17.14
N GLU A 170 0.44 -23.54 -17.09
CA GLU A 170 -0.15 -24.75 -17.66
C GLU A 170 0.10 -24.87 -19.17
N ILE A 171 -0.12 -23.80 -19.93
CA ILE A 171 0.14 -23.78 -21.38
C ILE A 171 1.61 -24.05 -21.68
N LEU A 172 2.54 -23.47 -20.91
CA LEU A 172 3.98 -23.74 -21.08
C LEU A 172 4.33 -25.21 -20.86
N THR A 173 3.72 -25.87 -19.86
CA THR A 173 3.93 -27.32 -19.66
C THR A 173 3.39 -28.16 -20.81
N GLN A 174 2.24 -27.78 -21.37
CA GLN A 174 1.65 -28.45 -22.54
C GLN A 174 2.53 -28.28 -23.77
N VAL A 175 2.99 -27.05 -24.04
CA VAL A 175 3.90 -26.75 -25.15
C VAL A 175 5.20 -27.53 -25.00
N SER A 176 5.80 -27.55 -23.80
CA SER A 176 7.02 -28.34 -23.55
C SER A 176 6.81 -29.84 -23.82
N SER A 177 5.63 -30.37 -23.51
CA SER A 177 5.31 -31.78 -23.77
C SER A 177 5.13 -32.06 -25.26
N ILE A 178 4.48 -31.14 -25.99
CA ILE A 178 4.33 -31.22 -27.44
C ILE A 178 5.69 -31.11 -28.14
N ASP A 179 6.53 -30.15 -27.73
CA ASP A 179 7.88 -29.98 -28.28
C ASP A 179 8.75 -31.21 -28.05
N SER A 180 8.64 -31.83 -26.87
CA SER A 180 9.33 -33.09 -26.57
C SER A 180 8.87 -34.21 -27.50
N LEU A 181 7.56 -34.36 -27.71
CA LEU A 181 7.01 -35.36 -28.63
C LEU A 181 7.48 -35.13 -30.07
N ILE A 182 7.41 -33.89 -30.56
CA ILE A 182 7.87 -33.51 -31.90
C ILE A 182 9.35 -33.84 -32.06
N THR A 183 10.18 -33.49 -31.07
CA THR A 183 11.62 -33.78 -31.08
C THR A 183 11.89 -35.28 -31.10
N SER A 184 11.22 -36.05 -30.25
CA SER A 184 11.36 -37.52 -30.25
C SER A 184 10.92 -38.17 -31.55
N ILE A 185 9.86 -37.68 -32.20
CA ILE A 185 9.45 -38.18 -33.53
C ILE A 185 10.57 -37.94 -34.53
N LYS A 186 11.07 -36.70 -34.61
CA LYS A 186 12.15 -36.34 -35.54
C LYS A 186 13.41 -37.16 -35.33
N GLU A 187 13.84 -37.34 -34.07
CA GLU A 187 15.00 -38.17 -33.73
C GLU A 187 14.79 -39.66 -34.10
N THR A 188 13.57 -40.17 -33.94
CA THR A 188 13.27 -41.59 -34.22
C THR A 188 13.12 -41.86 -35.71
N THR A 189 12.54 -40.94 -36.47
CA THR A 189 12.35 -41.09 -37.92
C THR A 189 13.54 -40.61 -38.74
N ASP A 190 14.48 -39.90 -38.13
CA ASP A 190 15.60 -39.22 -38.81
C ASP A 190 15.10 -38.35 -40.00
N ASP A 191 13.90 -37.78 -39.81
CA ASP A 191 13.14 -37.01 -40.79
C ASP A 191 12.47 -35.84 -40.08
N ASP A 192 12.60 -34.65 -40.66
CA ASP A 192 12.01 -33.43 -40.13
C ASP A 192 10.50 -33.33 -40.38
N ASN A 193 9.93 -34.16 -41.26
CA ASN A 193 8.53 -34.10 -41.67
C ASN A 193 7.56 -34.83 -40.71
N VAL A 194 7.37 -34.25 -39.54
CA VAL A 194 6.44 -34.76 -38.51
C VAL A 194 4.98 -34.82 -39.00
N SER A 195 4.59 -33.94 -39.93
CA SER A 195 3.22 -33.95 -40.47
C SER A 195 2.93 -35.23 -41.27
N GLU A 196 3.90 -35.73 -42.02
CA GLU A 196 3.77 -36.97 -42.77
C GLU A 196 3.74 -38.19 -41.85
N TYR A 197 4.49 -38.14 -40.74
CA TYR A 197 4.41 -39.16 -39.69
C TYR A 197 2.99 -39.31 -39.16
N PHE A 198 2.33 -38.22 -38.77
CA PHE A 198 0.95 -38.26 -38.30
C PHE A 198 -0.06 -38.67 -39.38
N ALA A 199 0.13 -38.21 -40.63
CA ALA A 199 -0.75 -38.57 -41.74
C ALA A 199 -0.70 -40.06 -42.09
N THR A 200 0.48 -40.67 -42.01
CA THR A 200 0.70 -42.09 -42.36
C THR A 200 0.57 -43.04 -41.16
N TYR A 201 0.47 -42.51 -39.94
CA TYR A 201 0.45 -43.29 -38.70
C TYR A 201 -0.60 -44.41 -38.72
N ASN A 202 -1.84 -44.08 -39.10
CA ASN A 202 -2.92 -45.07 -39.15
C ASN A 202 -2.67 -46.17 -40.20
N GLY A 203 -2.06 -45.81 -41.34
CA GLY A 203 -1.68 -46.80 -42.36
C GLY A 203 -0.59 -47.76 -41.85
N LYS A 204 0.42 -47.23 -41.16
CA LYS A 204 1.47 -48.04 -40.50
C LYS A 204 0.89 -48.95 -39.41
N LEU A 205 -0.07 -48.44 -38.63
CA LEU A 205 -0.75 -49.23 -37.60
C LEU A 205 -1.57 -50.38 -38.19
N VAL A 206 -2.32 -50.14 -39.27
CA VAL A 206 -3.10 -51.19 -39.95
C VAL A 206 -2.17 -52.26 -40.52
N ALA A 207 -1.09 -51.87 -41.19
CA ALA A 207 -0.11 -52.84 -41.70
C ALA A 207 0.51 -53.69 -40.59
N ALA A 208 0.91 -53.06 -39.48
CA ALA A 208 1.45 -53.78 -38.32
C ALA A 208 0.43 -54.74 -37.68
N LEU A 209 -0.85 -54.36 -37.62
CA LEU A 209 -1.93 -55.23 -37.14
C LEU A 209 -2.22 -56.40 -38.09
N GLU A 210 -2.15 -56.18 -39.41
CA GLU A 210 -2.31 -57.24 -40.41
C GLU A 210 -1.14 -58.23 -40.36
N GLU A 211 0.09 -57.75 -40.21
CA GLU A 211 1.27 -58.59 -39.98
C GLU A 211 1.13 -59.40 -38.69
N MET A 212 0.68 -58.76 -37.60
CA MET A 212 0.46 -59.44 -36.32
C MET A 212 -0.65 -60.49 -36.43
N LYS A 213 -1.73 -60.21 -37.17
CA LYS A 213 -2.79 -61.18 -37.47
C LYS A 213 -2.24 -62.37 -38.26
N LEU A 214 -1.38 -62.12 -39.26
CA LEU A 214 -0.78 -63.17 -40.07
C LEU A 214 0.16 -64.04 -39.22
N LEU A 215 0.97 -63.46 -38.34
CA LEU A 215 1.79 -64.17 -37.35
C LEU A 215 0.93 -65.03 -36.42
N LEU A 216 -0.20 -64.51 -35.94
CA LEU A 216 -1.16 -65.26 -35.12
C LEU A 216 -1.80 -66.41 -35.92
N GLU A 217 -2.21 -66.17 -37.16
CA GLU A 217 -2.77 -67.20 -38.03
C GLU A 217 -1.76 -68.29 -38.38
N GLU A 218 -0.50 -67.94 -38.64
CA GLU A 218 0.58 -68.90 -38.84
C GLU A 218 0.83 -69.72 -37.58
N ALA A 219 0.86 -69.07 -36.41
CA ALA A 219 0.96 -69.76 -35.13
C ALA A 219 -0.20 -70.76 -34.92
N ILE A 220 -1.44 -70.38 -35.29
CA ILE A 220 -2.66 -71.22 -35.19
C ILE A 220 -2.74 -72.32 -36.26
N LYS A 221 -2.25 -72.08 -37.49
CA LYS A 221 -2.29 -73.07 -38.58
C LYS A 221 -1.19 -74.13 -38.44
N THR A 222 -0.09 -73.76 -37.80
CA THR A 222 1.05 -74.66 -37.52
C THR A 222 0.98 -75.28 -36.12
N PHE A 223 -0.22 -75.34 -35.55
CA PHE A 223 -0.52 -75.80 -34.20
C PHE A 223 -0.49 -77.32 -34.12
N ASP A 224 0.70 -77.88 -34.33
CA ASP A 224 1.16 -78.97 -33.48
C ASP A 224 1.58 -78.34 -32.15
N THR A 225 1.19 -78.94 -31.02
CA THR A 225 1.45 -78.50 -29.64
C THR A 225 2.95 -78.43 -29.32
N SER A 226 3.66 -77.47 -29.91
CA SER A 226 5.07 -77.17 -29.62
C SER A 226 5.16 -76.11 -28.53
N PRO A 227 5.87 -76.37 -27.41
CA PRO A 227 5.98 -75.45 -26.28
C PRO A 227 6.62 -74.09 -26.62
N GLU A 228 7.45 -74.02 -27.66
CA GLU A 228 8.09 -72.76 -28.10
C GLU A 228 7.08 -71.74 -28.64
N LYS A 229 6.01 -72.19 -29.32
CA LYS A 229 5.00 -71.28 -29.89
C LYS A 229 4.06 -70.74 -28.81
N ILE A 230 3.74 -71.57 -27.82
CA ILE A 230 2.99 -71.15 -26.62
C ILE A 230 3.79 -70.10 -25.84
N GLN A 231 5.12 -70.24 -25.79
CA GLN A 231 5.99 -69.25 -25.18
C GLN A 231 6.01 -67.93 -25.96
N LYS A 232 6.16 -67.95 -27.30
CA LYS A 232 6.06 -66.73 -28.13
C LYS A 232 4.74 -65.99 -27.97
N VAL A 233 3.61 -66.70 -27.92
CA VAL A 233 2.30 -66.09 -27.69
C VAL A 233 2.20 -65.50 -26.28
N LYS A 234 2.77 -66.16 -25.26
CA LYS A 234 2.88 -65.61 -23.89
C LYS A 234 3.76 -64.35 -23.84
N ASP A 235 4.86 -64.34 -24.57
CA ASP A 235 5.79 -63.21 -24.61
C ASP A 235 5.10 -61.98 -25.24
N ILE A 236 4.41 -62.17 -26.37
CA ILE A 236 3.57 -61.14 -27.01
C ILE A 236 2.46 -60.64 -26.05
N LEU A 237 1.78 -61.55 -25.34
CA LEU A 237 0.75 -61.21 -24.35
C LEU A 237 1.31 -60.45 -23.14
N SER A 238 2.57 -60.68 -22.79
CA SER A 238 3.25 -60.00 -21.69
C SER A 238 3.77 -58.61 -22.07
N GLU A 239 4.18 -58.42 -23.32
CA GLU A 239 4.56 -57.11 -23.88
C GLU A 239 3.36 -56.17 -24.04
N LEU A 240 2.22 -56.70 -24.51
CA LEU A 240 0.99 -55.90 -24.71
C LEU A 240 0.27 -55.49 -23.42
N LYS A 241 0.57 -56.12 -22.28
CA LYS A 241 -0.12 -55.88 -20.99
C LYS A 241 0.61 -54.91 -20.06
N LYS A 242 1.80 -54.46 -20.42
CA LYS A 242 2.56 -53.44 -19.66
C LYS A 242 2.10 -52.04 -20.03
#